data_AF-A0A956D9L9-F1
#
_entry.id   AF-A0A956D9L9-F1
#
_cell.length_a   1.000
_cell.length_b   1.000
_cell.length_c   1.000
_cell.angle_alpha   90.00
_cell.angle_beta   90.00
_cell.angle_gamma   90.00
#
_symmetry.space_group_name_H-M   'P 1'
#
loop_
_entity.id
_entity.type
_entity.pdbx_description
1 polymer ?
#
loop_
_entity_poly.entity_id
_entity_poly.type
_entity_poly.pdbx_seq_one_letter_code
_entity_poly.pdbx_strand_id
1 'polypeptide(L)'
;MRELRLALGMLGVAACVGYDAGIELAVELRIAPPTRAVPMGDGFATLSDARLRVSDVELVPCELVSFGGGFDTPLVDTLSFTRSRAHAHATTPSGDGWMLDARHDAGVKAGPTLRPAPGRYCAMRVHLEPGDEAPSFALAGEVDGVPFDVRVDAPLDVEVPMARTLETPEDGGTITLDVDPACWLAHGVPESASIADVLADCL
;
A
#
# COMPACT_ATOMS: atom_id res chain seq x y z
N MET A 1 -24.14 55.81 -43.15
CA MET A 1 -23.10 56.08 -42.15
C MET A 1 -23.33 55.16 -40.97
N ARG A 2 -22.55 54.07 -40.91
CA ARG A 2 -22.58 53.01 -39.89
C ARG A 2 -21.33 53.20 -39.03
N GLU A 3 -21.46 53.44 -37.74
CA GLU A 3 -20.49 53.02 -36.72
C GLU A 3 -21.22 52.88 -35.37
N LEU A 4 -21.67 51.67 -35.05
CA LEU A 4 -22.06 51.28 -33.70
C LEU A 4 -20.90 50.43 -33.16
N ARG A 5 -19.98 51.04 -32.42
CA ARG A 5 -18.87 50.32 -31.78
C ARG A 5 -19.39 49.67 -30.51
N LEU A 6 -19.74 48.39 -30.59
CA LEU A 6 -19.93 47.53 -29.43
C LEU A 6 -18.55 47.31 -28.78
N ALA A 7 -18.35 47.97 -27.63
CA ALA A 7 -17.34 47.61 -26.65
C ALA A 7 -18.08 46.99 -25.46
N LEU A 8 -18.20 45.67 -25.45
CA LEU A 8 -18.55 44.86 -24.29
C LEU A 8 -17.73 43.58 -24.49
N GLY A 9 -16.49 43.54 -24.04
CA GLY A 9 -16.18 43.47 -22.62
C GLY A 9 -16.05 42.00 -22.27
N MET A 10 -14.90 41.41 -22.65
CA MET A 10 -14.50 40.06 -22.29
C MET A 10 -14.59 39.89 -20.77
N LEU A 11 -15.62 39.24 -20.26
CA LEU A 11 -15.63 38.63 -18.94
C LEU A 11 -15.06 37.22 -19.06
N GLY A 12 -13.78 37.16 -19.41
CA GLY A 12 -12.94 35.98 -19.23
C GLY A 12 -12.40 35.99 -17.81
N VAL A 13 -13.24 35.70 -16.81
CA VAL A 13 -12.71 35.29 -15.51
C VAL A 13 -12.40 33.81 -15.66
N ALA A 14 -11.17 33.53 -16.10
CA ALA A 14 -10.55 32.26 -15.84
C ALA A 14 -10.56 32.07 -14.32
N ALA A 15 -11.56 31.36 -13.81
CA ALA A 15 -11.45 30.72 -12.52
C ALA A 15 -10.35 29.68 -12.69
N CYS A 16 -9.09 30.09 -12.47
CA CYS A 16 -8.09 29.16 -12.01
C CYS A 16 -8.67 28.56 -10.74
N VAL A 17 -9.26 27.37 -10.86
CA VAL A 17 -9.61 26.53 -9.73
C VAL A 17 -8.32 26.42 -8.95
N GLY A 18 -8.22 27.17 -7.85
CA GLY A 18 -7.11 27.06 -6.92
C GLY A 18 -7.12 25.60 -6.49
N TYR A 19 -6.12 24.85 -6.94
CA TYR A 19 -5.86 23.52 -6.45
C TYR A 19 -5.51 23.72 -4.99
N ASP A 20 -6.46 23.49 -4.08
CA ASP A 20 -6.15 23.44 -2.66
C ASP A 20 -5.13 22.32 -2.51
N ALA A 21 -3.94 22.67 -2.03
CA ALA A 21 -2.90 21.70 -1.76
C ALA A 21 -3.42 20.81 -0.63
N GLY A 22 -4.08 19.71 -0.98
CA GLY A 22 -4.53 18.71 -0.02
C GLY A 22 -3.33 18.12 0.74
N ILE A 23 -3.60 17.38 1.80
CA ILE A 23 -2.56 16.61 2.49
C ILE A 23 -1.95 15.62 1.49
N GLU A 24 -0.63 15.62 1.34
CA GLU A 24 0.09 14.67 0.48
C GLU A 24 0.99 13.78 1.33
N LEU A 25 0.86 12.47 1.15
CA LEU A 25 1.67 11.47 1.83
C LEU A 25 2.37 10.59 0.81
N ALA A 26 3.68 10.75 0.67
CA ALA A 26 4.49 9.88 -0.15
C ALA A 26 4.69 8.53 0.55
N VAL A 27 4.42 7.44 -0.16
CA VAL A 27 4.81 6.10 0.29
C VAL A 27 6.21 5.84 -0.23
N GLU A 28 7.11 5.51 0.69
CA GLU A 28 8.48 5.10 0.39
C GLU A 28 8.62 3.61 0.66
N LEU A 29 9.16 2.86 -0.29
CA LEU A 29 9.40 1.44 -0.15
C LEU A 29 10.86 1.23 0.20
N ARG A 30 11.15 0.66 1.36
CA ARG A 30 12.51 0.34 1.78
C ARG A 30 12.70 -1.17 1.74
N ILE A 31 13.42 -1.64 0.73
CA ILE A 31 13.66 -3.07 0.51
C ILE A 31 14.97 -3.43 1.21
N ALA A 32 14.89 -4.38 2.14
CA ALA A 32 16.06 -4.90 2.84
C ALA A 32 17.07 -5.50 1.84
N PRO A 33 18.39 -5.39 2.09
CA PRO A 33 19.38 -6.00 1.22
C PRO A 33 19.17 -7.51 1.07
N PRO A 34 19.30 -8.09 -0.14
CA PRO A 34 19.15 -9.51 -0.35
C PRO A 34 20.09 -10.34 0.51
N THR A 35 19.52 -11.12 1.42
CA THR A 35 20.26 -12.06 2.26
C THR A 35 20.44 -13.39 1.53
N ARG A 36 21.70 -13.84 1.40
CA ARG A 36 22.01 -15.16 0.84
C ARG A 36 21.50 -16.31 1.72
N ALA A 37 21.45 -16.08 3.02
CA ALA A 37 20.96 -17.00 4.03
C ALA A 37 20.28 -16.20 5.15
N VAL A 38 19.12 -16.68 5.59
CA VAL A 38 18.32 -16.10 6.67
C VAL A 38 18.34 -17.06 7.86
N PRO A 39 18.74 -16.64 9.07
CA PRO A 39 18.69 -17.50 10.25
C PRO A 39 17.26 -17.97 10.54
N MET A 40 17.06 -19.25 10.76
CA MET A 40 15.75 -19.83 11.07
C MET A 40 15.92 -20.98 12.06
N GLY A 41 15.45 -20.79 13.30
CA GLY A 41 15.70 -21.75 14.38
C GLY A 41 17.20 -22.00 14.60
N ASP A 42 17.61 -23.28 14.59
CA ASP A 42 19.02 -23.70 14.69
C ASP A 42 19.75 -23.72 13.32
N GLY A 43 19.04 -23.44 12.23
CA GLY A 43 19.51 -23.56 10.85
C GLY A 43 19.45 -22.25 10.06
N PHE A 44 19.50 -22.39 8.73
CA PHE A 44 19.38 -21.26 7.81
C PHE A 44 18.46 -21.60 6.64
N ALA A 45 17.67 -20.62 6.23
CA ALA A 45 16.90 -20.64 5.01
C ALA A 45 17.68 -19.94 3.87
N THR A 46 17.63 -20.48 2.66
CA THR A 46 18.05 -19.76 1.45
C THR A 46 16.82 -19.43 0.61
N LEU A 47 16.84 -18.27 -0.05
CA LEU A 47 15.73 -17.81 -0.89
C LEU A 47 16.06 -17.94 -2.37
N SER A 48 15.14 -18.53 -3.13
CA SER A 48 15.14 -18.55 -4.59
C SER A 48 14.15 -17.55 -5.17
N ASP A 49 13.09 -17.20 -4.44
CA ASP A 49 12.08 -16.21 -4.82
C ASP A 49 11.58 -15.45 -3.58
N ALA A 50 11.32 -14.15 -3.72
CA ALA A 50 10.75 -13.28 -2.68
C ALA A 50 10.12 -12.06 -3.36
N ARG A 51 8.83 -12.16 -3.69
CA ARG A 51 8.13 -11.16 -4.51
C ARG A 51 6.77 -10.75 -3.93
N LEU A 52 6.44 -9.47 -4.11
CA LEU A 52 5.16 -8.86 -3.78
C LEU A 52 4.66 -8.06 -4.99
N ARG A 53 3.39 -8.25 -5.36
CA ARG A 53 2.73 -7.43 -6.38
C ARG A 53 1.72 -6.51 -5.72
N VAL A 54 2.07 -5.24 -5.59
CA VAL A 54 1.21 -4.23 -4.95
C VAL A 54 0.41 -3.50 -6.02
N SER A 55 -0.92 -3.50 -5.91
CA SER A 55 -1.83 -2.82 -6.83
C SER A 55 -2.32 -1.48 -6.29
N ASP A 56 -2.48 -1.34 -4.98
CA ASP A 56 -3.02 -0.13 -4.35
C ASP A 56 -2.54 -0.01 -2.90
N VAL A 57 -2.54 1.22 -2.39
CA VAL A 57 -2.32 1.52 -0.98
C VAL A 57 -3.41 2.48 -0.52
N GLU A 58 -4.05 2.18 0.59
CA GLU A 58 -5.12 2.98 1.18
C GLU A 58 -4.80 3.30 2.65
N LEU A 59 -5.16 4.50 3.11
CA LEU A 59 -5.20 4.79 4.55
C LEU A 59 -6.59 4.47 5.09
N VAL A 60 -6.65 3.61 6.10
CA VAL A 60 -7.90 3.17 6.73
C VAL A 60 -8.21 4.07 7.94
N PRO A 61 -9.34 4.81 7.92
CA PRO A 61 -9.81 5.56 9.06
C PRO A 61 -9.99 4.69 10.31
N CYS A 62 -9.69 5.24 11.48
CA CYS A 62 -9.79 4.50 12.75
C CYS A 62 -11.17 3.92 13.05
N GLU A 63 -12.23 4.52 12.53
CA GLU A 63 -13.60 4.05 12.67
C GLU A 63 -13.93 2.81 11.82
N LEU A 64 -13.05 2.45 10.87
CA LEU A 64 -13.19 1.30 9.99
C LEU A 64 -12.25 0.13 10.34
N VAL A 65 -11.29 0.33 11.27
CA VAL A 65 -10.37 -0.75 11.67
C VAL A 65 -11.04 -1.65 12.71
N SER A 66 -11.28 -2.90 12.34
CA SER A 66 -11.80 -3.93 13.26
C SER A 66 -10.64 -4.71 13.85
N PHE A 67 -10.01 -4.19 14.91
CA PHE A 67 -9.02 -4.96 15.67
C PHE A 67 -9.76 -6.08 16.42
N GLY A 68 -9.69 -7.31 15.88
CA GLY A 68 -10.12 -8.59 16.46
C GLY A 68 -10.99 -8.55 17.73
N GLY A 69 -12.31 -8.67 17.55
CA GLY A 69 -13.22 -8.96 18.67
C GLY A 69 -14.67 -8.56 18.42
N GLY A 70 -15.40 -9.42 17.71
CA GLY A 70 -16.86 -9.59 17.66
C GLY A 70 -17.78 -8.38 17.94
N PHE A 71 -18.61 -8.02 16.96
CA PHE A 71 -20.08 -8.02 17.09
C PHE A 71 -20.69 -7.68 15.72
N ASP A 72 -21.66 -8.49 15.29
CA ASP A 72 -22.63 -8.18 14.25
C ASP A 72 -23.24 -6.78 14.49
N THR A 73 -22.93 -5.81 13.65
CA THR A 73 -23.81 -4.67 13.42
C THR A 73 -24.12 -4.53 11.93
N PRO A 74 -25.23 -5.11 11.44
CA PRO A 74 -25.63 -5.04 10.03
C PRO A 74 -26.23 -3.67 9.65
N LEU A 75 -25.86 -2.59 10.35
CA LEU A 75 -26.51 -1.28 10.26
C LEU A 75 -25.56 -0.10 9.99
N VAL A 76 -24.25 -0.32 9.90
CA VAL A 76 -23.26 0.74 9.58
C VAL A 76 -22.95 0.82 8.08
N ASP A 77 -23.39 -0.17 7.30
CA ASP A 77 -23.00 -0.31 5.88
C ASP A 77 -23.72 0.67 4.92
N THR A 78 -24.71 1.44 5.40
CA THR A 78 -25.52 2.34 4.55
C THR A 78 -25.21 3.83 4.68
N LEU A 79 -24.35 4.25 5.62
CA LEU A 79 -23.97 5.65 5.79
C LEU A 79 -22.49 5.94 5.46
N SER A 80 -21.68 4.91 5.22
CA SER A 80 -20.25 5.03 4.91
C SER A 80 -19.96 5.49 3.47
N PHE A 81 -20.98 5.58 2.61
CA PHE A 81 -20.83 5.97 1.19
C PHE A 81 -20.42 7.43 0.95
N THR A 82 -20.25 8.25 1.99
CA THR A 82 -19.98 9.70 1.85
C THR A 82 -18.73 10.21 2.57
N ARG A 83 -17.96 9.36 3.25
CA ARG A 83 -16.65 9.75 3.76
C ARG A 83 -15.58 9.25 2.80
N SER A 84 -15.05 10.18 2.02
CA SER A 84 -13.99 9.97 1.03
C SER A 84 -12.89 9.06 1.58
N ARG A 85 -12.87 7.79 1.15
CA ARG A 85 -11.71 6.92 1.34
C ARG A 85 -10.59 7.47 0.48
N ALA A 86 -9.44 7.66 1.11
CA ALA A 86 -8.25 8.20 0.45
C ALA A 86 -7.52 7.07 -0.26
N HIS A 87 -8.00 6.72 -1.44
CA HIS A 87 -7.31 5.76 -2.30
C HIS A 87 -6.19 6.49 -3.03
N ALA A 88 -4.96 5.95 -2.98
CA ALA A 88 -4.01 6.25 -4.03
C ALA A 88 -3.57 4.96 -4.67
N HIS A 89 -4.20 4.72 -5.82
CA HIS A 89 -3.77 3.70 -6.75
C HIS A 89 -2.27 3.73 -6.92
N ALA A 90 -1.70 2.55 -7.11
CA ALA A 90 -0.40 2.43 -7.69
C ALA A 90 -0.37 3.08 -9.07
N THR A 91 -0.10 4.38 -9.14
CA THR A 91 0.10 5.06 -10.41
C THR A 91 1.51 4.76 -10.86
N THR A 92 1.75 3.54 -11.34
CA THR A 92 2.68 3.41 -12.44
C THR A 92 2.05 4.15 -13.64
N PRO A 93 2.85 4.71 -14.57
CA PRO A 93 2.30 5.33 -15.77
C PRO A 93 1.40 4.40 -16.61
N SER A 94 1.47 3.08 -16.39
CA SER A 94 0.63 2.08 -17.08
C SER A 94 -0.67 1.74 -16.34
N GLY A 95 -0.83 2.14 -15.07
CA GLY A 95 -1.98 1.74 -14.25
C GLY A 95 -1.92 0.29 -13.75
N ASP A 96 -0.81 -0.41 -14.00
CA ASP A 96 -0.56 -1.74 -13.46
C ASP A 96 0.07 -1.61 -12.06
N GLY A 97 -0.27 -2.52 -11.15
CA GLY A 97 0.45 -2.66 -9.88
C GLY A 97 1.96 -2.82 -10.10
N TRP A 98 2.78 -2.46 -9.11
CA TRP A 98 4.23 -2.63 -9.20
C TRP A 98 4.67 -3.96 -8.59
N MET A 99 5.70 -4.56 -9.17
CA MET A 99 6.35 -5.77 -8.64
C MET A 99 7.56 -5.37 -7.79
N LEU A 100 7.63 -5.91 -6.58
CA LEU A 100 8.80 -5.82 -5.72
C LEU A 100 9.49 -7.18 -5.72
N ASP A 101 10.74 -7.25 -6.18
CA ASP A 101 11.56 -8.45 -6.14
C ASP A 101 12.60 -8.30 -5.04
N ALA A 102 12.20 -8.57 -3.80
CA ALA A 102 13.07 -8.45 -2.63
C ALA A 102 14.21 -9.47 -2.61
N ARG A 103 14.19 -10.45 -3.54
CA ARG A 103 15.32 -11.36 -3.73
C ARG A 103 16.46 -10.70 -4.51
N HIS A 104 16.18 -9.76 -5.39
CA HIS A 104 17.18 -9.13 -6.26
C HIS A 104 17.34 -7.63 -6.06
N ASP A 105 16.32 -6.96 -5.53
CA ASP A 105 16.29 -5.54 -5.26
C ASP A 105 16.82 -5.20 -3.85
N ALA A 106 17.25 -3.95 -3.68
CA ALA A 106 17.61 -3.38 -2.38
C ALA A 106 17.43 -1.87 -2.38
N GLY A 107 17.31 -1.28 -1.19
CA GLY A 107 17.35 0.16 -0.98
C GLY A 107 15.99 0.82 -1.05
N VAL A 108 15.98 2.11 -1.32
CA VAL A 108 14.79 2.96 -1.27
C VAL A 108 14.22 3.13 -2.68
N LYS A 109 12.92 2.82 -2.84
CA LYS A 109 12.15 3.04 -4.06
C LYS A 109 11.00 3.99 -3.77
N ALA A 110 10.70 4.87 -4.72
CA ALA A 110 9.51 5.72 -4.65
C ALA A 110 8.25 4.87 -4.86
N GLY A 111 7.29 4.96 -3.94
CA GLY A 111 5.95 4.42 -4.06
C GLY A 111 4.93 5.49 -4.50
N PRO A 112 3.62 5.23 -4.33
CA PRO A 112 2.57 6.17 -4.71
C PRO A 112 2.48 7.34 -3.73
N THR A 113 1.73 8.37 -4.10
CA THR A 113 1.41 9.49 -3.20
C THR A 113 -0.07 9.45 -2.84
N LEU A 114 -0.35 9.29 -1.56
CA LEU A 114 -1.68 9.32 -0.96
C LEU A 114 -2.14 10.77 -0.76
N ARG A 115 -3.42 11.03 -1.05
CA ARG A 115 -4.03 12.36 -0.89
C ARG A 115 -5.26 12.29 0.02
N PRO A 116 -5.06 12.06 1.34
CA PRO A 116 -6.18 11.90 2.25
C PRO A 116 -6.89 13.20 2.59
N ALA A 117 -8.16 13.05 2.94
CA ALA A 117 -8.89 14.09 3.65
C ALA A 117 -8.36 14.21 5.10
N PRO A 118 -8.59 15.35 5.77
CA PRO A 118 -8.34 15.46 7.19
C PRO A 118 -9.08 14.38 8.00
N GLY A 119 -8.39 13.73 8.94
CA GLY A 119 -8.96 12.65 9.74
C GLY A 119 -7.93 11.87 10.56
N ARG A 120 -8.42 10.86 11.29
CA ARG A 120 -7.60 9.91 12.08
C ARG A 120 -7.56 8.57 11.36
N TYR A 121 -6.35 8.07 11.10
CA TYR A 121 -6.08 6.83 10.40
C TYR A 121 -5.35 5.85 11.33
N CYS A 122 -5.82 4.60 11.36
CA CYS A 122 -5.31 3.58 12.28
C CYS A 122 -4.70 2.35 11.59
N ALA A 123 -4.77 2.29 10.26
CA ALA A 123 -4.07 1.28 9.47
C ALA A 123 -3.79 1.82 8.08
N MET A 124 -2.80 1.23 7.43
CA MET A 124 -2.58 1.34 6.00
C MET A 124 -2.88 -0.01 5.39
N ARG A 125 -3.79 -0.06 4.42
CA ARG A 125 -4.10 -1.28 3.68
C ARG A 125 -3.25 -1.31 2.42
N VAL A 126 -2.49 -2.38 2.25
CA VAL A 126 -1.72 -2.67 1.05
C VAL A 126 -2.47 -3.75 0.27
N HIS A 127 -2.94 -3.40 -0.91
CA HIS A 127 -3.65 -4.31 -1.80
C HIS A 127 -2.65 -5.05 -2.66
N LEU A 128 -2.66 -6.38 -2.56
CA LEU A 128 -1.84 -7.26 -3.37
C LEU A 128 -2.75 -8.00 -4.35
N GLU A 129 -2.49 -7.84 -5.64
CA GLU A 129 -3.29 -8.50 -6.68
C GLU A 129 -2.38 -9.30 -7.62
N PRO A 130 -2.82 -10.49 -8.07
CA PRO A 130 -2.06 -11.24 -9.05
C PRO A 130 -2.12 -10.53 -10.40
N GLY A 131 -1.07 -10.67 -11.20
CA GLY A 131 -1.05 -10.34 -12.62
C GLY A 131 -1.04 -11.61 -13.47
N ASP A 132 -1.06 -11.45 -14.79
CA ASP A 132 -1.12 -12.56 -15.76
C ASP A 132 -0.02 -13.62 -15.55
N GLU A 133 1.17 -13.20 -15.12
CA GLU A 133 2.33 -14.08 -14.93
C GLU A 133 2.95 -13.98 -13.52
N ALA A 134 2.30 -13.29 -12.58
CA ALA A 134 2.87 -13.07 -11.26
C ALA A 134 1.84 -13.16 -10.13
N PRO A 135 2.10 -13.94 -9.08
CA PRO A 135 1.21 -14.00 -7.93
C PRO A 135 1.20 -12.67 -7.17
N SER A 136 0.20 -12.47 -6.32
CA SER A 136 0.15 -11.37 -5.34
C SER A 136 1.36 -11.42 -4.40
N PHE A 137 1.76 -12.64 -4.02
CA PHE A 137 2.91 -12.93 -3.17
C PHE A 137 3.58 -14.24 -3.59
N ALA A 138 4.91 -14.27 -3.58
CA ALA A 138 5.70 -15.50 -3.72
C ALA A 138 6.89 -15.49 -2.76
N LEU A 139 7.09 -16.60 -2.07
CA LEU A 139 8.26 -16.86 -1.25
C LEU A 139 8.68 -18.32 -1.43
N ALA A 140 9.85 -18.54 -2.03
CA ALA A 140 10.35 -19.88 -2.30
C ALA A 140 11.82 -19.99 -1.91
N GLY A 141 12.23 -21.19 -1.52
CA GLY A 141 13.55 -21.42 -1.00
C GLY A 141 13.77 -22.82 -0.44
N GLU A 142 14.75 -22.93 0.44
CA GLU A 142 15.12 -24.16 1.12
C GLU A 142 15.46 -23.87 2.58
N VAL A 143 14.93 -24.68 3.50
CA VAL A 143 15.27 -24.66 4.93
C VAL A 143 15.92 -25.99 5.28
N ASP A 144 17.18 -25.97 5.71
CA ASP A 144 17.92 -27.18 6.12
C ASP A 144 17.84 -28.36 5.13
N GLY A 145 17.90 -28.09 3.81
CA GLY A 145 17.78 -29.13 2.78
C GLY A 145 16.36 -29.42 2.29
N VAL A 146 15.34 -28.82 2.90
CA VAL A 146 13.93 -29.05 2.57
C VAL A 146 13.38 -27.86 1.75
N PRO A 147 12.98 -28.08 0.49
CA PRO A 147 12.43 -27.01 -0.32
C PRO A 147 11.04 -26.58 0.16
N PHE A 148 10.74 -25.30 0.00
CA PHE A 148 9.40 -24.75 0.19
C PHE A 148 9.04 -23.79 -0.95
N ASP A 149 7.75 -23.68 -1.22
CA ASP A 149 7.20 -22.77 -2.23
C ASP A 149 5.82 -22.29 -1.75
N VAL A 150 5.76 -21.02 -1.34
CA VAL A 150 4.54 -20.36 -0.86
C VAL A 150 4.13 -19.33 -1.90
N ARG A 151 2.90 -19.48 -2.42
CA ARG A 151 2.35 -18.60 -3.46
C ARG A 151 0.91 -18.22 -3.15
N VAL A 152 0.58 -16.97 -3.42
CA VAL A 152 -0.79 -16.46 -3.34
C VAL A 152 -1.20 -15.95 -4.71
N ASP A 153 -1.92 -16.79 -5.45
CA ASP A 153 -2.45 -16.47 -6.79
C ASP A 153 -3.88 -15.85 -6.72
N ALA A 154 -4.19 -15.15 -5.63
CA ALA A 154 -5.47 -14.50 -5.39
C ALA A 154 -5.25 -13.11 -4.76
N PRO A 155 -6.21 -12.17 -4.89
CA PRO A 155 -6.12 -10.89 -4.21
C PRO A 155 -5.97 -11.06 -2.70
N LEU A 156 -5.12 -10.25 -2.08
CA LEU A 156 -4.81 -10.27 -0.66
C LEU A 156 -4.67 -8.83 -0.15
N ASP A 157 -5.46 -8.48 0.85
CA ASP A 157 -5.35 -7.20 1.54
C ASP A 157 -4.53 -7.40 2.81
N VAL A 158 -3.50 -6.57 2.98
CA VAL A 158 -2.64 -6.56 4.19
C VAL A 158 -2.89 -5.26 4.93
N GLU A 159 -3.40 -5.35 6.17
CA GLU A 159 -3.60 -4.19 7.03
C GLU A 159 -2.39 -3.97 7.93
N VAL A 160 -1.56 -2.99 7.61
CA VAL A 160 -0.40 -2.58 8.41
C VAL A 160 -0.87 -1.61 9.50
N PRO A 161 -0.75 -1.96 10.80
CA PRO A 161 -1.17 -1.08 11.88
C PRO A 161 -0.34 0.20 11.91
N MET A 162 -1.00 1.34 12.03
CA MET A 162 -0.33 2.63 12.22
C MET A 162 -1.24 3.58 13.01
N ALA A 163 -0.74 4.74 13.43
CA ALA A 163 -1.59 5.76 14.04
C ALA A 163 -1.16 7.13 13.55
N ARG A 164 -2.03 7.80 12.81
CA ARG A 164 -1.76 9.13 12.25
C ARG A 164 -3.01 10.00 12.30
N THR A 165 -2.82 11.27 12.66
CA THR A 165 -3.86 12.30 12.59
C THR A 165 -3.39 13.33 11.56
N LEU A 166 -4.28 13.68 10.64
CA LEU A 166 -4.01 14.61 9.55
C LEU A 166 -5.08 15.69 9.61
N GLU A 167 -4.71 16.95 9.81
CA GLU A 167 -5.65 18.07 9.94
C GLU A 167 -5.39 19.13 8.87
N THR A 168 -4.13 19.29 8.48
CA THR A 168 -3.64 20.36 7.61
C THR A 168 -2.63 19.81 6.59
N PRO A 169 -2.40 20.52 5.47
CA PRO A 169 -1.42 20.08 4.47
C PRO A 169 0.01 19.89 5.01
N GLU A 170 0.37 20.59 6.09
CA GLU A 170 1.67 20.46 6.78
C GLU A 170 1.84 19.11 7.48
N ASP A 171 0.75 18.38 7.74
CA ASP A 171 0.77 17.01 8.29
C ASP A 171 1.13 15.96 7.22
N GLY A 172 1.27 16.39 5.97
CA GLY A 172 1.85 15.60 4.90
C GLY A 172 3.29 15.16 5.18
N GLY A 173 3.83 14.26 4.37
CA GLY A 173 5.16 13.71 4.58
C GLY A 173 5.32 12.32 3.98
N THR A 174 6.22 11.53 4.57
CA THR A 174 6.52 10.19 4.06
C THR A 174 6.01 9.12 5.04
N ILE A 175 5.48 8.02 4.48
CA ILE A 175 5.23 6.76 5.17
C ILE A 175 6.17 5.73 4.55
N THR A 176 6.94 5.02 5.36
CA THR A 176 7.83 3.96 4.88
C THR A 176 7.14 2.61 5.02
N LEU A 177 7.23 1.79 3.98
CA LEU A 177 6.89 0.38 3.94
C LEU A 177 8.18 -0.42 3.84
N ASP A 178 8.45 -1.24 4.86
CA ASP A 178 9.68 -2.01 4.99
C ASP A 178 9.50 -3.41 4.41
N VAL A 179 10.18 -3.73 3.31
CA VAL A 179 10.07 -5.05 2.68
C VAL A 179 11.28 -5.88 3.07
N ASP A 180 11.11 -6.77 4.04
CA ASP A 180 12.18 -7.63 4.55
C ASP A 180 11.82 -9.13 4.50
N PRO A 181 12.31 -9.89 3.51
CA PRO A 181 12.12 -11.34 3.46
C PRO A 181 12.67 -12.09 4.67
N ALA A 182 13.66 -11.53 5.37
CA ALA A 182 14.17 -12.14 6.60
C ALA A 182 13.14 -12.05 7.73
N CYS A 183 12.37 -10.96 7.79
CA CYS A 183 11.25 -10.83 8.71
C CYS A 183 10.18 -11.88 8.43
N TRP A 184 9.78 -12.08 7.16
CA TRP A 184 8.76 -13.09 6.83
C TRP A 184 9.15 -14.50 7.28
N LEU A 185 10.41 -14.88 7.08
CA LEU A 185 10.93 -16.19 7.49
C LEU A 185 11.13 -16.31 9.01
N ALA A 186 11.33 -15.20 9.73
CA ALA A 186 11.42 -15.21 11.19
C ALA A 186 10.10 -15.66 11.86
N HIS A 187 8.97 -15.51 11.16
CA HIS A 187 7.67 -16.04 11.56
C HIS A 187 7.47 -17.53 11.21
N GLY A 188 8.47 -18.18 10.60
CA GLY A 188 8.35 -19.51 10.02
C GLY A 188 8.15 -19.46 8.50
N VAL A 189 8.05 -20.62 7.84
CA VAL A 189 7.53 -20.66 6.47
C VAL A 189 6.01 -20.40 6.59
N PRO A 190 5.50 -19.26 6.09
CA PRO A 190 4.11 -18.89 6.34
C PRO A 190 3.17 -19.84 5.61
N GLU A 191 2.12 -20.28 6.30
CA GLU A 191 1.00 -20.99 5.67
C GLU A 191 0.07 -19.96 5.01
N SER A 192 -0.64 -20.35 3.94
CA SER A 192 -1.49 -19.44 3.17
C SER A 192 -2.51 -18.66 4.02
N ALA A 193 -3.03 -19.27 5.09
CA ALA A 193 -4.00 -18.67 5.99
C ALA A 193 -3.44 -17.55 6.88
N SER A 194 -2.12 -17.47 7.08
CA SER A 194 -1.46 -16.49 7.96
C SER A 194 -0.61 -15.47 7.20
N ILE A 195 -0.59 -15.51 5.86
CA ILE A 195 0.27 -14.63 5.05
C ILE A 195 -0.07 -13.16 5.29
N ALA A 196 -1.35 -12.80 5.39
CA ALA A 196 -1.75 -11.42 5.66
C ALA A 196 -1.17 -10.90 6.98
N ASP A 197 -1.24 -11.69 8.04
CA ASP A 197 -0.76 -11.31 9.37
C ASP A 197 0.77 -11.20 9.37
N VAL A 198 1.48 -12.17 8.76
CA VAL A 198 2.95 -12.13 8.65
C VAL A 198 3.41 -10.93 7.83
N LEU A 199 2.72 -10.61 6.74
CA LEU A 199 3.05 -9.43 5.95
C LEU A 199 2.73 -8.13 6.71
N ALA A 200 1.65 -8.07 7.48
CA ALA A 200 1.30 -6.90 8.29
C ALA A 200 2.36 -6.59 9.37
N ASP A 201 2.98 -7.61 9.95
CA ASP A 201 4.05 -7.47 10.94
C ASP A 201 5.41 -7.10 10.31
N CYS A 202 5.57 -7.35 9.00
CA CYS A 202 6.83 -7.25 8.28
C CYS A 202 6.79 -6.27 7.10
N LEU A 203 5.86 -5.31 7.13
CA LEU A 203 5.72 -4.18 6.19
C LEU A 203 5.66 -2.87 6.97
#